data_AF-U1P1A9-F1
#
_entry.id   AF-U1P1A9-F1
#
_cell.length_a   1.000
_cell.length_b   1.000
_cell.length_c   1.000
_cell.angle_alpha   90.00
_cell.angle_beta   90.00
_cell.angle_gamma   90.00
#
_symmetry.space_group_name_H-M   'P 1'
#
loop_
_entity.id
_entity.type
_entity.pdbx_description
1 polymer ?
#
loop_
_entity_poly.entity_id
_entity_poly.type
_entity_poly.pdbx_seq_one_letter_code
_entity_poly.pdbx_strand_id
1 'polypeptide(L)'
;MSPGYAAPEQFADGYGSPDDITDIYQLRAVFYELFTGRPPFEGRPMRVMRQVETEQPTPPSELVDVPPGLDDVLLTALATERDERYDAVVLLRNDLQELFDRS
;
A
#
# COMPACT_ATOMS: atom_id res chain seq x y z
N MET A 1 11.75 -12.41 -0.94
CA MET A 1 10.67 -11.42 -0.80
C MET A 1 11.32 -10.09 -0.46
N SER A 2 10.99 -9.00 -1.17
CA SER A 2 11.51 -7.68 -0.83
C SER A 2 10.65 -7.10 0.30
N PRO A 3 11.23 -6.74 1.47
CA PRO A 3 10.47 -6.30 2.65
C PRO A 3 9.55 -5.10 2.39
N GLY A 4 9.88 -4.24 1.43
CA GLY A 4 9.09 -3.04 1.10
C GLY A 4 7.74 -3.31 0.46
N TYR A 5 7.46 -4.57 0.09
CA TYR A 5 6.18 -4.99 -0.49
C TYR A 5 5.45 -6.00 0.39
N ALA A 6 6.09 -6.51 1.45
CA ALA A 6 5.50 -7.52 2.30
C ALA A 6 4.42 -6.90 3.20
N ALA A 7 3.28 -7.56 3.31
CA ALA A 7 2.23 -7.16 4.26
C ALA A 7 2.60 -7.57 5.70
N PRO A 8 2.11 -6.87 6.74
CA PRO A 8 2.39 -7.18 8.14
C PRO A 8 2.19 -8.67 8.50
N GLU A 9 1.08 -9.27 8.05
CA GLU A 9 0.72 -10.66 8.33
C GLU A 9 1.70 -11.71 7.76
N GLN A 10 2.64 -11.31 6.90
CA GLN A 10 3.66 -12.20 6.36
C GLN A 10 4.87 -12.38 7.28
N PHE A 11 5.03 -11.52 8.29
CA PHE A 11 6.21 -11.53 9.17
C PHE A 11 5.95 -11.17 10.62
N ALA A 12 4.76 -10.65 10.95
CA ALA A 12 4.34 -10.33 12.31
C ALA A 12 3.11 -11.15 12.72
N ASP A 13 3.16 -11.71 13.92
CA ASP A 13 2.00 -12.34 14.55
C ASP A 13 0.99 -11.25 14.97
N GLY A 14 -0.31 -11.54 14.87
CA GLY A 14 -1.38 -10.64 15.32
C GLY A 14 -2.16 -9.95 14.20
N TYR A 15 -1.68 -10.00 12.96
CA TYR A 15 -2.37 -9.42 11.78
C TYR A 15 -3.16 -10.46 10.98
N GLY A 16 -3.37 -11.67 11.52
CA GLY A 16 -4.03 -12.77 10.82
C GLY A 16 -3.07 -13.65 10.02
N SER A 17 -3.61 -14.48 9.12
CA SER A 17 -2.82 -15.34 8.23
C SER A 17 -2.85 -14.79 6.80
N PRO A 18 -1.76 -14.94 6.03
CA PRO A 18 -1.73 -14.53 4.63
C PRO A 18 -2.83 -15.20 3.81
N ASP A 19 -3.54 -14.41 3.02
CA ASP A 19 -4.57 -14.83 2.07
C ASP A 19 -4.66 -13.85 0.88
N ASP A 20 -5.74 -13.89 0.12
CA ASP A 20 -5.93 -13.02 -1.06
C ASP A 20 -5.86 -11.52 -0.73
N ILE A 21 -6.14 -11.09 0.51
CA ILE A 21 -6.04 -9.70 0.96
C ILE A 21 -4.56 -9.27 1.12
N THR A 22 -3.66 -10.22 1.37
CA THR A 22 -2.20 -9.96 1.39
C THR A 22 -1.70 -9.54 0.01
N ASP A 23 -2.22 -10.15 -1.05
CA ASP A 23 -1.85 -9.80 -2.43
C ASP A 23 -2.33 -8.38 -2.81
N ILE A 24 -3.43 -7.90 -2.22
CA ILE A 24 -3.93 -6.53 -2.38
C ILE A 24 -2.90 -5.53 -1.84
N TYR A 25 -2.33 -5.79 -0.66
CA TYR A 25 -1.28 -4.95 -0.08
C TYR A 25 -0.03 -4.91 -0.98
N GLN A 26 0.43 -6.08 -1.44
CA GLN A 26 1.62 -6.19 -2.30
C GLN A 26 1.45 -5.40 -3.61
N LEU A 27 0.29 -5.56 -4.27
CA LEU A 27 -0.03 -4.84 -5.50
C LEU A 27 -0.04 -3.32 -5.28
N ARG A 28 -0.47 -2.87 -4.11
CA ARG A 28 -0.50 -1.45 -3.75
C ARG A 28 0.86 -0.88 -3.46
N ALA A 29 1.74 -1.63 -2.82
CA ALA A 29 3.15 -1.25 -2.68
C ALA A 29 3.82 -1.07 -4.06
N VAL A 30 3.48 -1.92 -5.03
CA VAL A 30 3.91 -1.76 -6.43
C VAL A 30 3.32 -0.50 -7.07
N PHE A 31 2.01 -0.25 -6.92
CA PHE A 31 1.41 0.98 -7.48
C PHE A 31 1.99 2.25 -6.87
N TYR A 32 2.20 2.28 -5.55
CA TYR A 32 2.86 3.38 -4.87
C TYR A 32 4.22 3.67 -5.50
N GLU A 33 5.03 2.63 -5.74
CA GLU A 33 6.32 2.79 -6.41
C GLU A 33 6.20 3.26 -7.85
N LEU A 34 5.20 2.78 -8.60
CA LEU A 34 5.00 3.22 -9.98
C LEU A 34 4.68 4.72 -10.08
N PHE A 35 3.93 5.27 -9.12
CA PHE A 35 3.61 6.70 -9.09
C PHE A 35 4.74 7.55 -8.51
N THR A 36 5.40 7.10 -7.45
CA THR A 36 6.37 7.91 -6.70
C THR A 36 7.83 7.66 -7.10
N GLY A 37 8.09 6.59 -7.85
CA GLY A 37 9.43 6.11 -8.22
C GLY A 37 10.19 5.41 -7.09
N ARG A 38 9.55 5.16 -5.94
CA ARG A 38 10.17 4.51 -4.77
C ARG A 38 9.13 3.72 -3.95
N PRO A 39 9.50 2.64 -3.25
CA PRO A 39 8.54 1.88 -2.46
C PRO A 39 8.00 2.69 -1.27
N PRO A 40 6.87 2.25 -0.65
CA PRO A 40 6.27 2.95 0.49
C PRO A 40 7.23 3.13 1.67
N PHE A 41 8.13 2.15 1.87
CA PHE A 41 9.15 2.17 2.91
C PHE A 41 10.49 1.68 2.36
N GLU A 42 11.57 2.36 2.78
CA GLU A 42 12.93 2.07 2.34
C GLU A 42 13.89 1.87 3.52
N GLY A 43 14.91 1.05 3.30
CA GLY A 43 16.00 0.84 4.23
C GLY A 43 16.33 -0.62 4.44
N ARG A 44 16.96 -0.93 5.58
CA ARG A 44 17.32 -2.31 5.92
C ARG A 44 16.07 -3.14 6.22
N PRO A 45 16.06 -4.46 5.92
CA PRO A 45 14.89 -5.31 6.07
C PRO A 45 14.15 -5.18 7.41
N MET A 46 14.86 -5.27 8.53
CA MET A 46 14.24 -5.14 9.86
C MET A 46 13.66 -3.75 10.15
N ARG A 47 14.24 -2.70 9.54
CA ARG A 47 13.67 -1.35 9.66
C ARG A 47 12.35 -1.30 8.90
N VAL A 48 12.35 -1.76 7.65
CA VAL A 48 11.15 -1.75 6.80
C VAL A 48 10.01 -2.55 7.43
N MET A 49 10.27 -3.75 7.95
CA MET A 49 9.26 -4.54 8.68
C MET A 49 8.64 -3.76 9.84
N ARG A 50 9.47 -3.11 10.67
CA ARG A 50 8.98 -2.24 11.75
C ARG A 50 8.14 -1.06 11.22
N GLN A 51 8.56 -0.43 10.12
CA GLN A 51 7.82 0.69 9.54
C GLN A 51 6.44 0.24 9.05
N VAL A 52 6.38 -0.90 8.37
CA VAL A 52 5.11 -1.49 7.92
C VAL A 52 4.14 -1.76 9.10
N GLU A 53 4.65 -2.12 10.27
CA GLU A 53 3.83 -2.36 11.48
C GLU A 53 3.43 -1.08 12.24
N THR A 54 4.20 0.01 12.14
CA THR A 54 4.09 1.13 13.11
C THR A 54 4.01 2.51 12.50
N GLU A 55 4.28 2.66 11.21
CA GLU A 55 4.33 3.93 10.49
C GLU A 55 3.35 3.91 9.32
N GLN A 56 2.90 5.10 8.91
CA GLN A 56 2.17 5.29 7.67
C GLN A 56 3.14 5.69 6.56
N PRO A 57 2.98 5.20 5.32
CA PRO A 57 3.81 5.62 4.21
C PRO A 57 3.57 7.10 3.90
N THR A 58 4.60 7.78 3.39
CA THR A 58 4.47 9.19 3.00
C THR A 58 3.42 9.32 1.90
N PRO A 59 2.46 10.27 1.98
CA PRO A 59 1.49 10.47 0.92
C PRO A 59 2.18 10.75 -0.44
N PRO A 60 1.79 10.08 -1.54
CA PRO A 60 2.33 10.33 -2.87
C PRO A 60 2.36 11.80 -3.29
N SER A 61 1.32 12.57 -2.94
CA SER A 61 1.23 14.01 -3.23
C SER A 61 2.32 14.87 -2.57
N GLU A 62 2.97 14.38 -1.51
CA GLU A 62 4.11 15.06 -0.89
C GLU A 62 5.43 14.83 -1.65
N LEU A 63 5.44 13.89 -2.60
CA LEU A 63 6.65 13.43 -3.28
C LEU A 63 6.69 13.81 -4.75
N VAL A 64 5.54 13.74 -5.41
CA VAL A 64 5.37 13.92 -6.84
C VAL A 64 4.03 14.60 -7.12
N ASP A 65 3.93 15.26 -8.27
CA ASP A 65 2.66 15.83 -8.72
C ASP A 65 1.73 14.69 -9.20
N VAL A 66 0.63 14.47 -8.48
CA VAL A 66 -0.31 13.37 -8.71
C VAL A 66 -1.76 13.89 -8.70
N PRO A 67 -2.70 13.17 -9.35
CA PRO A 67 -4.10 13.55 -9.35
C PRO A 67 -4.69 13.67 -7.94
N PRO A 68 -5.56 14.66 -7.68
CA PRO A 68 -6.28 14.76 -6.41
C PRO A 68 -7.04 13.48 -6.09
N GLY A 69 -6.89 12.97 -4.87
CA GLY A 69 -7.54 11.73 -4.39
C GLY A 69 -6.72 10.46 -4.61
N LEU A 70 -5.55 10.52 -5.27
CA LEU A 70 -4.66 9.36 -5.39
C LEU A 70 -4.14 8.88 -4.02
N ASP A 71 -3.87 9.82 -3.11
CA ASP A 71 -3.41 9.51 -1.76
C ASP A 71 -4.42 8.63 -1.02
N ASP A 72 -5.70 9.00 -1.00
CA ASP A 72 -6.75 8.23 -0.34
C ASP A 72 -6.79 6.79 -0.87
N VAL A 73 -6.76 6.65 -2.20
CA VAL A 73 -6.84 5.35 -2.88
C VAL A 73 -5.61 4.47 -2.58
N LEU A 74 -4.39 5.03 -2.55
CA LEU A 74 -3.17 4.27 -2.28
C LEU A 74 -2.94 4.01 -0.79
N LEU A 75 -3.25 4.96 0.08
CA LEU A 75 -3.01 4.85 1.53
C LEU A 75 -4.01 3.94 2.23
N THR A 76 -5.31 3.97 1.87
CA THR A 76 -6.32 3.04 2.42
C THR A 76 -5.92 1.59 2.22
N ALA A 77 -5.35 1.27 1.06
CA ALA A 77 -4.99 -0.10 0.74
C ALA A 77 -3.61 -0.53 1.28
N LEU A 78 -2.81 0.42 1.79
CA LEU A 78 -1.55 0.18 2.51
C LEU A 78 -1.77 0.20 4.04
N ALA A 79 -3.03 0.22 4.50
CA ALA A 79 -3.34 0.20 5.92
C ALA A 79 -2.75 -1.04 6.61
N THR A 80 -2.23 -0.83 7.83
CA THR A 80 -1.65 -1.89 8.65
C THR A 80 -2.70 -2.95 8.98
N GLU A 81 -3.89 -2.51 9.39
CA GLU A 81 -5.03 -3.38 9.69
C GLU A 81 -5.69 -3.88 8.40
N ARG A 82 -5.98 -5.18 8.34
CA ARG A 82 -6.55 -5.83 7.14
C ARG A 82 -7.96 -5.34 6.83
N ASP A 83 -8.75 -5.10 7.87
CA ASP A 83 -10.16 -4.69 7.75
C ASP A 83 -10.32 -3.23 7.26
N GLU A 84 -9.21 -2.47 7.23
CA GLU A 84 -9.17 -1.11 6.66
C GLU A 84 -8.79 -1.11 5.18
N ARG A 85 -8.38 -2.27 4.63
CA ARG A 85 -8.01 -2.43 3.22
C ARG A 85 -9.26 -2.74 2.38
N TYR A 86 -9.10 -2.69 1.06
CA TYR A 86 -10.15 -3.12 0.14
C TYR A 86 -10.37 -4.64 0.25
N ASP A 87 -11.64 -5.05 0.30
CA ASP A 87 -12.03 -6.47 0.29
C ASP A 87 -11.69 -7.20 -1.01
N ALA A 88 -11.44 -6.46 -2.10
CA ALA A 88 -11.12 -7.04 -3.40
C ALA A 88 -10.33 -6.07 -4.30
N VAL A 89 -9.40 -6.63 -5.09
CA VAL A 89 -8.62 -5.90 -6.12
C VAL A 89 -9.50 -5.15 -7.10
N VAL A 90 -10.72 -5.65 -7.38
CA VAL A 90 -11.66 -4.98 -8.32
C VAL A 90 -12.12 -3.61 -7.82
N LEU A 91 -12.26 -3.43 -6.49
CA LEU A 91 -12.65 -2.15 -5.90
C LEU A 91 -11.53 -1.12 -6.08
N LEU A 92 -10.29 -1.53 -5.81
CA LEU A 92 -9.08 -0.77 -6.12
C LEU A 92 -9.05 -0.32 -7.59
N ARG A 93 -9.27 -1.25 -8.53
CA ARG A 93 -9.27 -0.93 -9.96
C ARG A 93 -10.31 0.14 -10.28
N ASN A 94 -11.52 0.01 -9.73
CA ASN A 94 -12.61 0.95 -9.99
C ASN A 94 -12.25 2.36 -9.52
N ASP A 95 -11.69 2.51 -8.33
CA ASP A 95 -11.30 3.82 -7.78
C ASP A 95 -10.18 4.48 -8.60
N LEU A 96 -9.17 3.69 -9.02
CA LEU A 96 -8.13 4.20 -9.94
C LEU A 96 -8.70 4.64 -11.28
N GLN A 97 -9.68 3.89 -11.81
CA GLN A 97 -10.30 4.21 -13.08
C GLN A 97 -11.17 5.47 -12.98
N GLU A 98 -11.91 5.64 -11.88
CA GLU A 98 -12.67 6.87 -11.62
C GLU A 98 -11.76 8.10 -11.48
N LEU A 99 -10.61 7.96 -10.82
CA LEU A 99 -9.61 9.03 -10.76
C LEU A 99 -9.08 9.41 -12.14
N PHE A 100 -8.79 8.40 -12.98
CA PHE A 100 -8.29 8.62 -14.34
C PHE A 100 -9.34 9.28 -15.24
N ASP A 101 -10.61 8.87 -15.15
CA ASP A 101 -11.69 9.44 -15.96
C ASP A 101 -12.02 10.91 -15.57
N ARG A 102 -11.56 11.36 -14.39
CA ARG A 102 -11.77 12.71 -13.86
C ARG A 102 -10.60 13.67 -14.10
N SER A 103 -9.44 13.17 -14.54
CA SER A 103 -8.24 13.96 -14.88
C SER A 103 -8.20 14.38 -16.34
#